data_AF-E0UFJ9-F1
#
_entry.id   AF-E0UFJ9-F1
#
_cell.length_a   1.000
_cell.length_b   1.000
_cell.length_c   1.000
_cell.angle_alpha   90.00
_cell.angle_beta   90.00
_cell.angle_gamma   90.00
#
_symmetry.space_group_name_H-M   'P 1'
#
loop_
_entity.id
_entity.type
_entity.pdbx_description
1 polymer ?
#
loop_
_entity_poly.entity_id
_entity_poly.type
_entity_poly.pdbx_seq_one_letter_code
_entity_poly.pdbx_strand_id
1 'polypeptide(L)'
;MKEKSIIKSACSLVLVFLLALSIIVIAPGVASAQNAPDDPIAILNQAQAFKSEGNTVTAQALYQQAIEEVKLKQHIHVLIIAKTELAEILEQQGKTAEAEKLREEAEAAIIALAIKPKTAGICGECTTPTRKPGERSGGLCVQCGP
;
A
#
# COMPACT_ATOMS: atom_id res chain seq x y z
N MET A 1 6.58 -55.15 -35.91
CA MET A 1 5.50 -54.38 -35.25
C MET A 1 5.95 -53.61 -33.99
N LYS A 2 7.01 -54.03 -33.27
CA LYS A 2 7.47 -53.38 -32.02
C LYS A 2 8.09 -51.98 -32.21
N GLU A 3 8.89 -51.73 -33.26
CA GLU A 3 9.55 -50.43 -33.51
C GLU A 3 8.56 -49.26 -33.68
N LYS A 4 7.47 -49.47 -34.43
CA LYS A 4 6.46 -48.42 -34.67
C LYS A 4 5.74 -47.99 -33.38
N SER A 5 5.66 -48.88 -32.38
CA SER A 5 5.06 -48.57 -31.07
C SER A 5 6.02 -47.80 -30.16
N ILE A 6 7.32 -48.11 -30.24
CA ILE A 6 8.37 -47.43 -29.47
C ILE A 6 8.53 -45.99 -29.96
N ILE A 7 8.55 -45.78 -31.28
CA ILE A 7 8.68 -44.43 -31.89
C ILE A 7 7.47 -43.54 -31.53
N LYS A 8 6.25 -44.09 -31.51
CA LYS A 8 5.06 -43.33 -31.11
C LYS A 8 5.09 -42.92 -29.64
N SER A 9 5.53 -43.82 -28.76
CA SER A 9 5.69 -43.54 -27.32
C SER A 9 6.77 -42.48 -27.06
N ALA A 10 7.92 -42.60 -27.76
CA ALA A 10 9.01 -41.64 -27.69
C ALA A 10 8.60 -40.26 -28.21
N CYS A 11 7.90 -40.17 -29.35
CA CYS A 11 7.37 -38.91 -29.87
C CYS A 11 6.35 -38.28 -28.93
N SER A 12 5.49 -39.08 -28.29
CA SER A 12 4.51 -38.59 -27.31
C SER A 12 5.20 -38.04 -26.06
N LEU A 13 6.23 -38.71 -25.56
CA LEU A 13 7.02 -38.25 -24.42
C LEU A 13 7.78 -36.97 -24.72
N VAL A 14 8.38 -36.86 -25.90
CA VAL A 14 9.07 -35.63 -26.35
C VAL A 14 8.10 -34.47 -26.50
N LEU A 15 6.91 -34.69 -27.07
CA LEU A 15 5.86 -33.67 -27.17
C LEU A 15 5.38 -33.20 -25.79
N VAL A 16 5.14 -34.13 -24.85
CA VAL A 16 4.75 -33.78 -23.48
C VAL A 16 5.87 -33.03 -22.76
N PHE A 17 7.13 -33.41 -22.96
CA PHE A 17 8.27 -32.68 -22.41
C PHE A 17 8.40 -31.27 -23.01
N LEU A 18 8.23 -31.11 -24.32
CA LEU A 18 8.27 -29.80 -24.98
C LEU A 18 7.11 -28.90 -24.52
N LEU A 19 5.92 -29.46 -24.36
CA LEU A 19 4.77 -28.74 -23.80
C LEU A 19 4.99 -28.38 -22.33
N ALA A 20 5.50 -29.31 -21.51
CA ALA A 20 5.84 -29.04 -20.11
C ALA A 20 6.93 -27.98 -19.97
N LEU A 21 7.97 -28.01 -20.82
CA LEU A 21 9.00 -26.99 -20.87
C LEU A 21 8.43 -25.63 -21.31
N SER A 22 7.51 -25.60 -22.27
CA SER A 22 6.84 -24.35 -22.65
C SER A 22 5.99 -23.77 -21.50
N ILE A 23 5.33 -24.61 -20.71
CA ILE A 23 4.58 -24.18 -19.51
C ILE A 23 5.53 -23.66 -18.42
N ILE A 24 6.68 -24.32 -18.22
CA ILE A 24 7.70 -23.90 -17.24
C ILE A 24 8.39 -22.59 -17.66
N VAL A 25 8.53 -22.31 -18.96
CA VAL A 25 9.19 -21.09 -19.48
C VAL A 25 8.27 -19.85 -19.48
N ILE A 26 6.94 -20.02 -19.43
CA ILE A 26 5.98 -18.88 -19.39
C ILE A 26 5.75 -18.35 -17.96
N ALA A 27 6.17 -19.09 -16.94
CA ALA A 27 6.36 -18.53 -15.61
C ALA A 27 7.86 -18.54 -15.32
N PRO A 28 8.62 -17.49 -15.64
CA PRO A 28 9.80 -17.23 -14.84
C PRO A 28 9.27 -17.12 -13.42
N GLY A 29 9.54 -18.14 -12.61
CA GLY A 29 9.55 -18.01 -11.18
C GLY A 29 10.48 -16.84 -10.91
N VAL A 30 9.89 -15.66 -10.76
CA VAL A 30 10.56 -14.49 -10.21
C VAL A 30 10.77 -14.84 -8.75
N ALA A 31 11.78 -15.67 -8.52
CA ALA A 31 12.67 -15.56 -7.39
C ALA A 31 13.38 -14.20 -7.50
N SER A 32 12.62 -13.13 -7.45
CA SER A 32 13.07 -11.85 -6.95
C SER A 32 12.53 -11.75 -5.54
N ALA A 33 13.03 -12.62 -4.66
CA ALA A 33 13.42 -12.16 -3.33
C ALA A 33 14.57 -11.16 -3.54
N GLN A 34 14.27 -10.04 -4.21
CA GLN A 34 15.09 -8.85 -4.13
C GLN A 34 15.04 -8.51 -2.66
N ASN A 35 16.19 -8.58 -1.99
CA ASN A 35 16.41 -7.99 -0.68
C ASN A 35 15.65 -6.67 -0.66
N ALA A 36 14.44 -6.67 -0.10
CA ALA A 36 13.65 -5.46 -0.03
C ALA A 36 14.44 -4.59 0.95
N PRO A 37 15.00 -3.44 0.53
CA PRO A 37 15.30 -2.45 1.54
C PRO A 37 13.97 -2.22 2.26
N ASP A 38 13.98 -2.18 3.60
CA ASP A 38 12.80 -1.87 4.43
C ASP A 38 12.25 -0.44 4.16
N ASP A 39 12.56 0.16 3.00
CA ASP A 39 12.12 1.46 2.55
C ASP A 39 10.76 1.31 1.83
N PRO A 40 9.67 1.82 2.44
CA PRO A 40 8.34 1.73 1.85
C PRO A 40 8.23 2.45 0.49
N ILE A 41 9.11 3.40 0.18
CA ILE A 41 9.14 4.07 -1.13
C ILE A 41 9.59 3.08 -2.22
N ALA A 42 10.63 2.30 -1.96
CA ALA A 42 11.14 1.31 -2.91
C ALA A 42 10.08 0.22 -3.19
N ILE A 43 9.41 -0.25 -2.13
CA ILE A 43 8.33 -1.24 -2.23
C ILE A 43 7.16 -0.68 -3.05
N LEU A 44 6.78 0.58 -2.83
CA LEU A 44 5.72 1.25 -3.59
C LEU A 44 6.04 1.30 -5.09
N ASN A 45 7.26 1.72 -5.45
CA ASN A 45 7.69 1.80 -6.85
C ASN A 45 7.69 0.42 -7.51
N GLN A 46 8.09 -0.61 -6.78
CA GLN A 46 8.06 -1.99 -7.27
C GLN A 46 6.61 -2.47 -7.49
N ALA A 47 5.69 -2.16 -6.56
CA ALA A 47 4.27 -2.48 -6.71
C ALA A 47 3.67 -1.85 -7.96
N GLN A 48 3.98 -0.57 -8.23
CA GLN A 48 3.54 0.15 -9.43
C GLN A 48 4.09 -0.49 -10.71
N ALA A 49 5.36 -0.90 -10.72
CA ALA A 49 5.95 -1.61 -11.85
C ALA A 49 5.20 -2.90 -12.15
N PHE A 50 4.97 -3.76 -11.15
CA PHE A 50 4.20 -5.00 -11.33
C PHE A 50 2.76 -4.76 -11.77
N LYS A 51 2.10 -3.71 -11.27
CA LYS A 51 0.76 -3.32 -11.72
C LYS A 51 0.78 -2.94 -13.21
N SER A 52 1.78 -2.19 -13.65
CA SER A 52 1.92 -1.77 -15.06
C SER A 52 2.21 -2.94 -16.02
N GLU A 53 2.86 -4.00 -15.52
CA GLU A 53 3.07 -5.25 -16.25
C GLU A 53 1.83 -6.16 -16.26
N GLY A 54 0.75 -5.77 -15.57
CA GLY A 54 -0.48 -6.54 -15.45
C GLY A 54 -0.44 -7.62 -14.36
N ASN A 55 0.64 -7.73 -13.60
CA ASN A 55 0.74 -8.63 -12.46
C ASN A 55 0.11 -8.01 -11.21
N THR A 56 -1.22 -7.98 -11.20
CA THR A 56 -2.02 -7.37 -10.12
C THR A 56 -1.92 -8.14 -8.81
N VAL A 57 -1.65 -9.44 -8.83
CA VAL A 57 -1.50 -10.27 -7.62
C VAL A 57 -0.22 -9.90 -6.86
N THR A 58 0.91 -9.83 -7.54
CA THR A 58 2.18 -9.39 -6.93
C THR A 58 2.11 -7.93 -6.51
N ALA A 59 1.53 -7.06 -7.34
CA ALA A 59 1.34 -5.65 -7.00
C ALA A 59 0.50 -5.46 -5.72
N GLN A 60 -0.60 -6.21 -5.60
CA GLN A 60 -1.46 -6.18 -4.40
C GLN A 60 -0.68 -6.56 -3.14
N ALA A 61 0.11 -7.64 -3.17
CA ALA A 61 0.91 -8.06 -2.04
C ALA A 61 1.95 -7.00 -1.64
N LEU A 62 2.60 -6.36 -2.62
CA LEU A 62 3.57 -5.29 -2.36
C LEU A 62 2.93 -4.02 -1.84
N TYR A 63 1.73 -3.64 -2.30
CA TYR A 63 0.98 -2.51 -1.72
C TYR A 63 0.60 -2.77 -0.27
N GLN A 64 0.20 -4.00 0.07
CA GLN A 64 -0.06 -4.39 1.46
C GLN A 64 1.22 -4.30 2.31
N GLN A 65 2.34 -4.81 1.80
CA GLN A 65 3.63 -4.69 2.47
C GLN A 65 4.04 -3.22 2.69
N ALA A 66 3.89 -2.36 1.67
CA ALA A 66 4.19 -0.94 1.81
C ALA A 66 3.34 -0.27 2.90
N ILE A 67 2.05 -0.63 3.02
CA ILE A 67 1.16 -0.14 4.09
C ILE A 67 1.66 -0.57 5.47
N GLU A 68 2.15 -1.80 5.61
CA GLU A 68 2.70 -2.33 6.86
C GLU A 68 4.00 -1.62 7.25
N GLU A 69 4.91 -1.42 6.30
CA GLU A 69 6.21 -0.77 6.53
C GLU A 69 6.09 0.72 6.89
N VAL A 70 5.07 1.42 6.38
CA VAL A 70 4.85 2.84 6.72
C VAL A 70 4.55 3.05 8.20
N LYS A 71 4.01 2.03 8.90
CA LYS A 71 3.74 2.12 10.35
C LYS A 71 5.00 2.42 11.17
N LEU A 72 6.18 2.06 10.66
CA LEU A 72 7.46 2.23 11.34
C LEU A 72 8.14 3.56 11.00
N LYS A 73 7.85 4.16 9.83
CA LYS A 73 8.67 5.25 9.26
C LYS A 73 7.90 6.55 8.96
N GLN A 74 6.61 6.64 9.29
CA GLN A 74 5.78 7.86 9.11
C GLN A 74 5.74 8.41 7.66
N HIS A 75 6.00 7.57 6.64
CA HIS A 75 5.87 7.94 5.22
C HIS A 75 4.40 7.95 4.78
N ILE A 76 3.63 8.86 5.36
CA ILE A 76 2.18 8.95 5.16
C ILE A 76 1.76 9.19 3.71
N HIS A 77 2.59 9.81 2.87
CA HIS A 77 2.36 9.88 1.43
C HIS A 77 2.37 8.50 0.76
N VAL A 78 3.30 7.62 1.15
CA VAL A 78 3.34 6.24 0.66
C VAL A 78 2.12 5.47 1.11
N LEU A 79 1.66 5.66 2.36
CA LEU A 79 0.42 5.06 2.84
C LEU A 79 -0.79 5.43 1.98
N ILE A 80 -0.94 6.73 1.67
CA ILE A 80 -2.06 7.24 0.87
C ILE A 80 -2.04 6.63 -0.54
N ILE A 81 -0.88 6.61 -1.19
CA ILE A 81 -0.75 6.06 -2.54
C ILE A 81 -1.02 4.56 -2.52
N ALA A 82 -0.36 3.81 -1.64
CA ALA A 82 -0.52 2.35 -1.57
C ALA A 82 -1.97 1.93 -1.28
N LYS A 83 -2.69 2.66 -0.42
CA LYS A 83 -4.12 2.39 -0.15
C LYS A 83 -5.01 2.69 -1.35
N THR A 84 -4.77 3.80 -2.03
CA THR A 84 -5.53 4.18 -3.23
C THR A 84 -5.35 3.15 -4.35
N GLU A 85 -4.11 2.74 -4.57
CA GLU A 85 -3.77 1.75 -5.59
C GLU A 85 -4.35 0.37 -5.27
N LEU A 86 -4.30 -0.04 -4.00
CA LEU A 86 -4.91 -1.27 -3.53
C LEU A 86 -6.43 -1.24 -3.68
N ALA A 87 -7.07 -0.09 -3.41
CA ALA A 87 -8.51 0.09 -3.62
C ALA A 87 -8.90 -0.12 -5.08
N GLU A 88 -8.12 0.44 -6.02
CA GLU A 88 -8.37 0.25 -7.46
C GLU A 88 -8.28 -1.23 -7.87
N ILE A 89 -7.27 -1.95 -7.37
CA ILE A 89 -7.13 -3.39 -7.63
C ILE A 89 -8.34 -4.17 -7.06
N LEU A 90 -8.78 -3.84 -5.85
CA LEU A 90 -9.95 -4.49 -5.24
C LEU A 90 -11.24 -4.18 -5.99
N GLU A 91 -11.40 -2.97 -6.51
CA GLU A 91 -12.54 -2.59 -7.34
C GLU A 91 -12.58 -3.41 -8.64
N GLN A 92 -11.43 -3.59 -9.30
CA GLN A 92 -11.31 -4.46 -10.47
C GLN A 92 -11.63 -5.94 -10.16
N GLN A 93 -11.43 -6.38 -8.92
CA GLN A 93 -11.81 -7.71 -8.42
C GLN A 93 -13.28 -7.82 -7.98
N GLY A 94 -14.06 -6.73 -8.07
CA GLY A 94 -15.46 -6.68 -7.62
C GLY A 94 -15.65 -6.53 -6.11
N LYS A 95 -14.58 -6.26 -5.35
CA LYS A 95 -14.60 -6.05 -3.89
C LYS A 95 -14.80 -4.58 -3.54
N THR A 96 -15.90 -4.01 -4.02
CA THR A 96 -16.18 -2.57 -3.92
C THR A 96 -16.22 -2.05 -2.48
N ALA A 97 -16.80 -2.81 -1.54
CA ALA A 97 -16.88 -2.40 -0.14
C ALA A 97 -15.51 -2.31 0.55
N GLU A 98 -14.58 -3.23 0.22
CA GLU A 98 -13.21 -3.18 0.75
C GLU A 98 -12.42 -2.02 0.13
N ALA A 99 -12.61 -1.77 -1.17
CA ALA A 99 -12.00 -0.65 -1.88
C ALA A 99 -12.45 0.71 -1.33
N GLU A 100 -13.74 0.88 -1.07
CA GLU A 100 -14.31 2.10 -0.49
C GLU A 100 -13.70 2.39 0.88
N LYS A 101 -13.65 1.39 1.76
CA LYS A 101 -13.02 1.51 3.07
C LYS A 101 -11.56 1.96 2.98
N LEU A 102 -10.78 1.40 2.06
CA LEU A 102 -9.39 1.82 1.87
C LEU A 102 -9.26 3.27 1.42
N ARG A 103 -10.19 3.74 0.58
CA ARG A 103 -10.25 5.13 0.11
C ARG A 103 -10.58 6.09 1.25
N GLU A 104 -11.56 5.76 2.08
CA GLU A 104 -11.90 6.52 3.29
C GLU A 104 -10.71 6.62 4.25
N GLU A 105 -9.99 5.52 4.45
CA GLU A 105 -8.79 5.51 5.28
C GLU A 105 -7.64 6.36 4.69
N ALA A 106 -7.52 6.43 3.37
CA ALA A 106 -6.57 7.30 2.69
C ALA A 106 -6.95 8.78 2.82
N GLU A 107 -8.24 9.12 2.68
CA GLU A 107 -8.76 10.46 2.91
C GLU A 107 -8.55 10.92 4.36
N ALA A 108 -8.82 10.04 5.33
CA ALA A 108 -8.54 10.32 6.73
C ALA A 108 -7.05 10.62 6.98
N ALA A 109 -6.14 9.91 6.30
CA ALA A 109 -4.70 10.17 6.38
C ALA A 109 -4.32 11.53 5.75
N ILE A 110 -4.97 11.95 4.65
CA ILE A 110 -4.79 13.28 4.05
C ILE A 110 -5.29 14.37 5.01
N ILE A 111 -6.46 14.18 5.61
CA ILE A 111 -7.01 15.12 6.60
C ILE A 111 -6.06 15.24 7.80
N ALA A 112 -5.51 14.13 8.30
CA ALA A 112 -4.53 14.14 9.37
C ALA A 112 -3.25 14.94 9.00
N LEU A 113 -2.83 14.92 7.74
CA LEU A 113 -1.73 15.76 7.24
C LEU A 113 -2.09 17.25 7.22
N ALA A 114 -3.30 17.59 6.79
CA ALA A 114 -3.78 18.97 6.75
C ALA A 114 -3.99 19.55 8.16
N ILE A 115 -4.38 18.70 9.12
CA ILE A 115 -4.59 19.07 10.52
C ILE A 115 -3.28 19.05 11.32
N LYS A 116 -2.15 18.51 10.82
CA LYS A 116 -0.85 18.62 11.50
C LYS A 116 -0.67 20.10 11.86
N PRO A 117 -0.75 20.45 13.15
CA PRO A 117 -0.89 21.84 13.50
C PRO A 117 0.39 22.51 13.05
N LYS A 118 0.29 23.53 12.19
CA LYS A 118 1.39 24.46 11.89
C LYS A 118 1.80 25.29 13.12
N THR A 119 1.61 24.76 14.32
CA THR A 119 1.77 25.45 15.60
C THR A 119 2.71 24.65 16.49
N ALA A 120 3.95 24.48 16.03
CA ALA A 120 5.05 24.60 16.98
C ALA A 120 5.09 26.10 17.36
N GLY A 121 4.41 26.45 18.45
CA GLY A 121 4.40 27.80 19.00
C GLY A 121 3.20 28.65 18.64
N ILE A 122 2.01 28.26 19.11
CA ILE A 122 1.06 29.28 19.58
C ILE A 122 0.66 28.84 20.99
N CYS A 123 1.05 29.65 21.97
CA CYS A 123 0.57 29.55 23.35
C CYS A 123 -0.96 29.40 23.30
N GLY A 124 -1.50 28.47 24.09
CA GLY A 124 -2.90 28.06 24.00
C GLY A 124 -3.85 29.23 23.80
N GLU A 125 -4.81 29.07 22.89
CA GLU A 125 -5.92 30.02 22.75
C GLU A 125 -6.49 30.27 24.16
N CYS A 126 -6.25 31.48 24.69
CA CYS A 126 -6.98 31.95 25.85
C CYS A 126 -8.41 32.17 25.33
N THR A 127 -9.20 31.10 25.33
CA THR A 127 -10.63 31.16 25.07
C THR A 127 -11.21 32.11 26.10
N THR A 128 -11.62 33.29 25.65
CA THR A 128 -12.25 34.27 26.54
C THR A 128 -13.58 33.69 26.99
N PRO A 129 -13.84 33.54 28.30
CA PRO A 129 -15.16 33.15 28.74
C PRO A 129 -16.13 34.30 28.40
N THR A 130 -17.28 33.97 27.84
CA THR A 130 -18.37 34.92 27.62
C THR A 130 -18.75 35.58 28.95
N ARG A 131 -18.50 36.89 29.05
CA ARG A 131 -18.57 37.67 30.29
C ARG A 131 -20.02 37.99 30.65
N LYS A 132 -20.47 37.66 31.87
CA LYS A 132 -21.65 38.31 32.47
C LYS A 132 -21.25 39.69 33.03
N PRO A 133 -22.13 40.71 32.98
CA PRO A 133 -21.80 42.05 33.46
C PRO A 133 -21.66 42.04 34.99
N GLY A 134 -20.47 42.33 35.53
CA GLY A 134 -20.30 42.56 36.98
C GLY A 134 -18.96 42.16 37.63
N GLU A 135 -18.15 41.29 37.01
CA GLU A 135 -16.94 40.77 37.69
C GLU A 135 -15.62 41.41 37.23
N ARG A 136 -14.76 41.72 38.21
CA ARG A 136 -13.42 42.30 38.05
C ARG A 136 -12.45 41.19 37.64
N SER A 137 -11.72 41.45 36.56
CA SER A 137 -10.91 40.53 35.75
C SER A 137 -9.85 39.73 36.51
N GLY A 138 -9.89 38.40 36.35
CA GLY A 138 -8.82 37.47 36.68
C GLY A 138 -8.74 36.35 35.65
N GLY A 139 -8.32 36.67 34.42
CA GLY A 139 -8.03 35.67 33.40
C GLY A 139 -6.67 35.03 33.69
N LEU A 140 -6.65 33.77 34.12
CA LEU A 140 -5.43 33.01 34.33
C LEU A 140 -5.04 32.36 32.99
N CYS A 141 -4.23 33.03 32.17
CA CYS A 141 -3.53 32.32 31.10
C CYS A 141 -2.41 31.50 31.78
N VAL A 142 -2.57 30.17 31.83
CA VAL A 142 -1.57 29.26 32.38
C VAL A 142 -0.29 29.41 31.55
N GLN A 143 0.79 29.84 32.21
CA GLN A 143 2.09 30.09 31.59
C GLN A 143 2.60 28.83 30.88
N CYS A 144 2.98 28.98 29.60
CA CYS A 144 3.86 28.04 28.93
C CYS A 144 5.27 28.17 29.55
N GLY A 145 5.73 27.14 30.25
CA GLY A 145 7.14 27.02 30.65
C GLY A 145 8.00 26.45 29.52
N PRO A 146 9.34 26.62 29.58
CA PRO A 146 10.27 25.94 28.68
C PRO A 146 10.27 24.42 28.86
#